data_AF-A0A2N1J326-F1
#
_entry.id   AF-A0A2N1J326-F1
#
_cell.length_a   1.000
_cell.length_b   1.000
_cell.length_c   1.000
_cell.angle_alpha   90.00
_cell.angle_beta   90.00
_cell.angle_gamma   90.00
#
_symmetry.space_group_name_H-M   'P 1'
#
loop_
_entity.id
_entity.type
_entity.pdbx_description
1 polymer ?
#
loop_
_entity_poly.entity_id
_entity_poly.type
_entity_poly.pdbx_seq_one_letter_code
_entity_poly.pdbx_strand_id
1 'polypeptide(L)' 'MEQVKTVMQEEFVKEYDFYKDYDDMVIHKETEQIFKTNFINGMVQLVPVSNHKAMQKIEQGMSEFAKELKRQGF' A
#
# COMPACT_ATOMS: atom_id res chain seq x y z
N MET A 1 -12.73 1.42 5.25
CA MET A 1 -11.69 1.96 6.16
C MET A 1 -10.56 0.96 6.15
N GLU A 2 -9.35 1.38 5.80
CA GLU A 2 -8.18 0.49 5.89
C GLU A 2 -8.00 0.11 7.37
N GLN A 3 -8.12 -1.19 7.67
CA GLN A 3 -7.98 -1.68 9.04
C GLN A 3 -6.50 -1.63 9.42
N VAL A 4 -6.19 -0.85 10.45
CA VAL A 4 -4.87 -0.86 11.09
C VAL A 4 -4.69 -2.20 11.78
N LYS A 5 -3.66 -2.96 11.41
CA LYS A 5 -3.32 -4.24 12.04
C LYS A 5 -2.31 -3.97 13.15
N THR A 6 -2.51 -4.50 14.34
CA THR A 6 -1.51 -4.45 15.41
C THR A 6 -0.91 -5.84 15.56
N VAL A 7 0.41 -5.95 15.47
CA VAL A 7 1.14 -7.21 15.57
C VAL A 7 2.18 -7.15 16.69
N MET A 8 2.46 -8.31 17.27
CA MET A 8 3.54 -8.47 18.25
C MET A 8 4.89 -8.46 17.55
N GLN A 9 5.96 -8.13 18.29
CA GLN A 9 7.32 -8.07 17.74
C GLN A 9 7.77 -9.40 17.12
N GLU A 10 7.41 -10.54 17.72
CA GLU A 10 7.74 -11.88 17.20
C GLU A 10 7.09 -12.15 15.84
N GLU A 11 5.80 -11.83 15.70
CA GLU A 11 5.07 -11.93 14.43
C GLU A 11 5.68 -10.97 13.39
N PHE A 12 6.00 -9.74 13.81
CA PHE A 12 6.58 -8.73 12.93
C PHE A 12 7.89 -9.19 12.29
N VAL A 13 8.85 -9.67 13.08
CA VAL A 13 10.16 -10.13 12.59
C VAL A 13 10.01 -11.38 11.71
N LYS A 14 9.03 -12.24 12.00
CA LYS A 14 8.80 -13.47 11.25
C LYS A 14 8.18 -13.19 9.89
N GLU A 15 7.12 -12.38 9.84
CA GLU A 15 6.24 -12.26 8.67
C GLU A 15 6.53 -11.05 7.77
N TYR A 16 7.33 -10.08 8.23
CA TYR A 16 7.56 -8.82 7.51
C TYR A 16 9.04 -8.52 7.28
N ASP A 17 9.34 -7.86 6.17
CA ASP A 17 10.66 -7.29 5.83
C ASP A 17 10.55 -5.78 5.63
N PHE A 18 11.64 -5.06 5.91
CA PHE A 18 11.72 -3.63 5.59
C PHE A 18 11.67 -3.41 4.08
N TYR A 19 10.82 -2.49 3.66
CA TYR A 19 10.69 -2.15 2.25
C TYR A 19 11.87 -1.28 1.82
N LYS A 20 12.53 -1.66 0.73
CA LYS A 20 13.75 -0.99 0.27
C LYS A 20 13.51 0.50 0.05
N ASP A 21 14.46 1.32 0.50
CA ASP A 21 14.47 2.78 0.34
C ASP A 21 13.40 3.55 1.15
N TYR A 22 12.64 2.88 2.03
CA TYR A 22 11.64 3.51 2.90
C TYR A 22 11.81 3.07 4.36
N ASP A 23 12.21 4.01 5.22
CA ASP A 23 12.46 3.74 6.65
C ASP A 23 11.20 3.40 7.45
N ASP A 24 10.02 3.81 6.98
CA ASP A 24 8.74 3.64 7.66
C ASP A 24 7.85 2.55 7.05
N MET A 25 8.32 1.83 6.03
CA MET A 25 7.52 0.84 5.30
C MET A 25 8.05 -0.58 5.45
N VAL A 26 7.11 -1.52 5.49
CA VAL A 26 7.39 -2.95 5.49
C VAL A 26 6.51 -3.67 4.50
N ILE A 27 6.97 -4.83 4.05
CA ILE A 27 6.24 -5.73 3.17
C ILE A 27 6.00 -7.06 3.88
N HIS A 28 4.79 -7.58 3.78
CA HIS A 28 4.49 -8.93 4.24
C HIS A 28 5.10 -9.95 3.27
N LYS A 29 5.87 -10.91 3.78
CA LYS A 29 6.65 -11.87 2.96
C LYS A 29 5.77 -12.73 2.06
N GLU A 30 4.64 -13.21 2.56
CA GLU A 30 3.75 -14.10 1.77
C GLU A 30 2.81 -13.35 0.81
N THR A 31 2.19 -12.26 1.25
CA THR A 31 1.15 -11.57 0.46
C THR A 31 1.69 -10.43 -0.39
N GLU A 32 2.96 -10.08 -0.23
CA GLU A 32 3.63 -8.91 -0.82
C GLU A 32 2.92 -7.58 -0.52
N GLN A 33 2.02 -7.54 0.46
CA GLN A 33 1.30 -6.34 0.83
C GLN A 33 2.20 -5.39 1.61
N ILE A 34 2.20 -4.12 1.22
CA ILE A 34 3.01 -3.06 1.85
C ILE A 34 2.20 -2.35 2.93
N PHE A 35 2.87 -2.05 4.05
CA PHE A 35 2.33 -1.35 5.20
C PHE A 35 3.27 -0.23 5.64
N LYS A 36 2.70 0.88 6.12
CA LYS A 36 3.43 1.83 6.96
C LYS A 36 3.45 1.30 8.39
N THR A 37 4.58 1.45 9.05
CA THR A 37 4.80 0.99 10.42
C THR A 37 4.76 2.14 11.41
N ASN A 38 4.13 1.91 12.56
CA ASN A 38 4.22 2.79 13.73
C ASN A 38 4.55 1.93 14.95
N PHE A 39 5.55 2.35 15.73
CA PHE A 39 5.92 1.68 16.97
C PHE A 39 5.28 2.41 18.15
N ILE A 40 4.35 1.75 18.85
CA ILE A 40 3.62 2.34 19.98
C ILE A 40 3.64 1.35 21.13
N ASN A 41 4.22 1.75 22.28
CA ASN A 41 4.26 0.95 23.51
C ASN A 41 4.77 -0.49 23.33
N GLY A 42 5.80 -0.68 22.49
CA GLY A 42 6.37 -2.00 22.21
C GLY A 42 5.59 -2.88 21.23
N MET A 43 4.49 -2.36 20.66
CA MET A 43 3.72 -3.02 19.61
C MET A 43 3.97 -2.35 18.25
N VAL A 44 3.82 -3.13 17.18
CA VAL A 44 3.91 -2.62 15.81
C VAL A 44 2.52 -2.47 15.22
N GLN A 45 2.14 -1.25 14.89
CA GLN A 45 0.95 -0.96 14.10
C GLN A 45 1.31 -0.89 12.62
N LEU A 46 0.56 -1.62 11.81
CA LEU A 46 0.70 -1.74 10.37
C LEU A 46 -0.52 -1.10 9.73
N VAL A 47 -0.30 0.00 9.02
CA VAL A 47 -1.32 0.69 8.25
C VAL A 47 -1.16 0.25 6.80
N PRO A 48 -2.14 -0.44 6.19
CA PRO A 48 -2.04 -0.86 4.79
C PRO A 48 -1.75 0.34 3.89
N VAL A 49 -0.73 0.24 3.04
CA VAL A 49 -0.52 1.23 1.99
C VAL A 49 -1.43 0.86 0.83
N SER A 50 -2.67 1.36 0.87
CA SER A 50 -3.61 1.16 -0.21
C SER A 50 -3.34 2.17 -1.33
N ASN A 51 -2.68 1.70 -2.38
CA ASN A 51 -2.71 2.41 -3.66
C ASN A 51 -4.06 2.29 -4.36
N HIS A 52 -5.06 1.59 -3.80
CA HIS A 52 -6.30 1.29 -4.50
C HIS A 52 -7.00 2.55 -5.01
N LYS A 53 -7.10 3.59 -4.18
CA LYS A 53 -7.70 4.88 -4.58
C LYS A 53 -6.86 5.64 -5.61
N ALA A 54 -5.53 5.52 -5.54
CA ALA A 54 -4.61 6.11 -6.51
C ALA A 54 -4.69 5.38 -7.86
N MET A 55 -4.71 4.04 -7.85
CA MET A 55 -4.89 3.20 -9.03
C MET A 55 -6.25 3.44 -9.68
N GLN A 56 -7.33 3.49 -8.91
CA GLN A 56 -8.67 3.84 -9.44
C GLN A 56 -8.68 5.20 -10.14
N LYS A 57 -8.01 6.21 -9.57
CA LYS A 57 -7.87 7.52 -10.22
C LYS A 57 -7.04 7.46 -11.50
N ILE A 58 -5.97 6.66 -11.52
CA ILE A 58 -5.14 6.44 -12.72
C ILE A 58 -5.97 5.74 -13.80
N GLU A 59 -6.68 4.67 -13.45
CA GLU A 59 -7.56 3.92 -14.36
C GLU A 59 -8.68 4.78 -14.92
N GLN A 60 -9.34 5.58 -14.06
CA GLN A 60 -10.35 6.56 -14.48
C GLN A 60 -9.76 7.59 -15.44
N GLY A 61 -8.62 8.20 -15.08
CA GLY A 61 -7.93 9.17 -15.91
C GLY A 61 -7.50 8.59 -17.26
N MET A 62 -7.03 7.34 -17.30
CA MET A 62 -6.71 6.65 -18.56
C MET A 62 -7.93 6.33 -19.40
N SER A 63 -9.06 5.97 -18.77
CA SER A 63 -10.33 5.78 -19.47
C SER A 63 -10.85 7.07 -20.09
N GLU A 64 -10.78 8.19 -19.35
CA GLU A 64 -11.16 9.51 -19.83
C GLU A 64 -10.25 10.00 -20.96
N PHE A 65 -8.93 9.85 -20.79
CA PHE A 65 -7.95 10.18 -21.81
C PHE A 65 -8.20 9.41 -23.13
N ALA A 66 -8.47 8.10 -23.03
CA ALA A 66 -8.78 7.28 -24.20
C ALA A 66 -10.08 7.69 -24.91
N LYS A 67 -11.11 8.11 -24.16
CA LYS A 67 -12.36 8.65 -24.74
C LYS A 67 -12.10 9.95 -25.49
N GLU A 68 -11.26 10.81 -24.92
CA GLU A 68 -10.91 12.09 -25.52
C GLU A 68 -10.09 11.93 -26.81
N LEU A 69 -9.15 10.99 -26.84
CA LEU A 69 -8.42 10.63 -28.07
C LEU A 69 -9.36 10.20 -29.20
N LYS A 70 -10.31 9.30 -28.91
CA LYS A 70 -11.33 8.88 -29.89
C LYS A 70 -12.19 10.04 -30.38
N ARG A 71 -12.54 10.98 -29.50
CA ARG A 71 -13.30 12.19 -29.85
C ARG A 71 -12.53 13.10 -30.80
N GLN A 72 -11.20 13.16 -30.65
CA GLN A 72 -10.30 13.94 -31.50
C GLN A 72 -9.95 13.22 -32.82
N GLY A 73 -10.40 11.98 -33.02
CA GLY A 73 -10.20 11.23 -34.25
C GLY A 73 -8.87 10.47 -34.34
N PHE A 74 -8.24 10.22 -33.19
CA PHE A 74 -7.10 9.29 -33.07
C PHE A 74 -7.55 7.83 -32.89
#